data_AF-A0A3D0VAI2-F1
#
_entry.id   AF-A0A3D0VAI2-F1
#
_cell.length_a   1.000
_cell.length_b   1.000
_cell.length_c   1.000
_cell.angle_alpha   90.00
_cell.angle_beta   90.00
_cell.angle_gamma   90.00
#
_symmetry.space_group_name_H-M   'P 1'
#
loop_
_entity.id
_entity.type
_entity.pdbx_description
1 polymer ?
#
loop_
_entity_poly.entity_id
_entity_poly.type
_entity_poly.pdbx_seq_one_letter_code
_entity_poly.pdbx_strand_id
1 'polypeptide(L)'
;MQTFPGVGVSPGRIIGTVRQMPKPISEPPAGEQLAGDTSAEEATAGLKAAAAAVHDELKTRAETASGDGKAVLEATALMAKDTMLLKNAAKLIGRGTSAQRAIWEAGASVS
;
A
#
# COMPACT_ATOMS: atom_id res chain seq x y z
N MET A 1 -18.37 -18.51 27.27
CA MET A 1 -18.88 -18.38 25.89
C MET A 1 -19.18 -16.91 25.67
N GLN A 2 -18.51 -16.25 24.73
CA GLN A 2 -18.75 -14.83 24.43
C GLN A 2 -19.66 -14.74 23.20
N THR A 3 -20.69 -13.90 23.26
CA THR A 3 -21.63 -13.67 22.16
C THR A 3 -21.36 -12.30 21.56
N PHE A 4 -21.19 -12.24 20.24
CA PHE A 4 -20.97 -11.00 19.50
C PHE A 4 -22.14 -10.77 18.54
N PRO A 5 -22.97 -9.72 18.72
CA PRO A 5 -24.01 -9.37 17.75
C PRO A 5 -23.37 -8.78 16.48
N GLY A 6 -24.00 -8.96 15.32
CA GLY A 6 -23.50 -8.44 14.05
C GLY A 6 -24.52 -8.55 12.91
N VAL A 7 -24.12 -8.09 11.73
CA VAL A 7 -24.92 -8.19 10.49
C VAL A 7 -24.48 -9.41 9.70
N GLY A 8 -25.43 -10.27 9.32
CA GLY A 8 -25.15 -11.46 8.51
C GLY A 8 -24.87 -11.11 7.06
N VAL A 9 -23.66 -11.41 6.57
CA VAL A 9 -23.25 -11.19 5.17
C VAL A 9 -23.31 -12.45 4.30
N SER A 10 -23.27 -13.63 4.91
CA SER A 10 -23.40 -14.93 4.24
C SER A 10 -24.07 -15.94 5.18
N PRO A 11 -25.00 -16.78 4.70
CA PRO A 11 -25.69 -17.76 5.54
C PRO A 11 -24.77 -18.93 5.94
N GLY A 12 -24.96 -19.47 7.14
CA GLY A 12 -24.31 -20.70 7.59
C GLY A 12 -23.83 -20.66 9.04
N ARG A 13 -23.24 -21.77 9.51
CA ARG A 13 -22.57 -21.89 10.81
C ARG A 13 -21.23 -22.58 10.63
N ILE A 14 -20.18 -21.98 11.18
CA ILE A 14 -18.79 -22.44 11.00
C ILE A 14 -18.14 -22.63 12.38
N ILE A 15 -17.35 -23.69 12.54
CA ILE A 15 -16.48 -23.92 13.70
C ILE A 15 -15.05 -24.04 13.16
N GLY A 16 -14.13 -23.21 13.64
CA GLY A 16 -12.75 -23.19 13.17
C GLY A 16 -11.85 -22.26 13.97
N THR A 17 -10.57 -22.26 13.63
CA THR A 17 -9.56 -21.43 14.28
C THR A 17 -9.76 -19.96 13.91
N VAL A 18 -9.72 -19.08 14.90
CA VAL A 18 -9.74 -17.64 14.69
C VAL A 18 -8.40 -17.18 14.13
N ARG A 19 -8.43 -16.50 12.98
CA ARG A 19 -7.29 -15.75 12.43
C ARG A 19 -7.62 -14.27 12.50
N GLN A 20 -6.73 -13.48 13.08
CA GLN A 20 -6.93 -12.04 13.22
C GLN A 20 -6.14 -11.31 12.13
N MET A 21 -6.80 -10.37 11.45
CA MET A 21 -6.12 -9.47 10.52
C MET A 21 -5.07 -8.62 11.27
N PRO A 22 -3.87 -8.42 10.71
CA PRO A 22 -2.88 -7.51 11.27
C PRO A 22 -3.43 -6.08 11.42
N LYS A 23 -2.79 -5.30 12.29
CA LYS A 23 -3.12 -3.87 12.44
C LYS A 23 -2.80 -3.13 11.12
N PRO A 24 -3.57 -2.07 10.79
CA PRO A 24 -3.26 -1.21 9.66
C PRO A 24 -1.84 -0.65 9.73
N ILE A 25 -1.27 -0.35 8.56
CA ILE A 25 0.01 0.36 8.44
C ILE A 25 -0.17 1.75 9.07
N SER A 26 0.79 2.14 9.92
CA SER A 26 0.79 3.44 10.59
C SER A 26 1.43 4.51 9.73
N GLU A 27 0.94 5.75 9.88
CA GLU A 27 1.50 6.93 9.22
C GLU A 27 2.99 7.11 9.60
N PRO A 28 3.89 7.37 8.62
CA PRO A 28 5.26 7.75 8.89
C PRO A 28 5.34 9.06 9.71
N PRO A 29 6.26 9.17 10.70
CA PRO A 29 6.47 10.37 11.49
C PRO A 29 6.38 11.67 10.70
N ALA A 30 5.62 12.63 11.22
CA ALA A 30 5.49 13.93 10.59
C ALA A 30 6.86 14.64 10.51
N GLY A 31 7.19 15.16 9.33
CA GLY A 31 8.48 15.83 9.10
C GLY A 31 9.68 14.88 9.01
N GLU A 32 9.47 13.57 8.83
CA GLU A 32 10.57 12.63 8.57
C GLU A 32 11.35 13.05 7.31
N GLN A 33 12.64 13.29 7.50
CA GLN A 33 13.53 13.80 6.45
C GLN A 33 14.33 12.68 5.82
N LEU A 34 14.81 12.95 4.62
CA LEU A 34 15.76 12.10 3.93
C LEU A 34 17.04 11.95 4.77
N ALA A 35 17.56 10.72 4.86
CA ALA A 35 18.81 10.45 5.54
C ALA A 35 19.97 11.18 4.84
N GLY A 36 20.88 11.77 5.62
CA GLY A 36 21.95 12.64 5.09
C GLY A 36 23.00 11.90 4.23
N ASP A 37 23.01 10.58 4.26
CA ASP A 37 23.86 9.71 3.45
C ASP A 37 23.20 9.26 2.13
N THR A 38 21.90 9.49 1.98
CA THR A 38 21.12 9.05 0.83
C THR A 38 20.79 10.24 -0.06
N SER A 39 21.12 10.15 -1.35
CA SER A 39 20.74 11.19 -2.31
C SER A 39 19.24 11.14 -2.63
N ALA A 40 18.68 12.28 -3.06
CA ALA A 40 17.27 12.33 -3.48
C ALA A 40 17.00 11.41 -4.68
N GLU A 41 17.99 11.27 -5.57
CA GLU A 41 17.96 10.38 -6.72
C GLU A 41 17.91 8.91 -6.30
N GLU A 42 18.76 8.52 -5.35
CA GLU A 42 18.80 7.16 -4.80
C GLU A 42 17.50 6.79 -4.07
N ALA A 43 17.00 7.69 -3.21
CA ALA A 43 15.73 7.50 -2.53
C ALA A 43 14.54 7.39 -3.51
N THR A 44 14.56 8.21 -4.57
CA THR A 44 13.54 8.13 -5.63
C THR A 44 13.64 6.82 -6.42
N ALA A 45 14.85 6.34 -6.70
CA ALA A 45 15.06 5.05 -7.36
C ALA A 45 14.58 3.89 -6.49
N GLY A 46 14.89 3.90 -5.20
CA GLY A 46 14.40 2.94 -4.21
C GLY A 46 12.87 2.92 -4.13
N LEU A 47 12.23 4.10 -4.11
CA LEU A 47 10.77 4.21 -4.14
C LEU A 47 10.17 3.56 -5.40
N LYS A 48 10.74 3.83 -6.58
CA LYS A 48 10.27 3.23 -7.84
C LYS A 48 10.46 1.72 -7.87
N ALA A 49 11.57 1.22 -7.33
CA ALA A 49 11.81 -0.22 -7.22
C ALA A 49 10.79 -0.89 -6.28
N ALA A 50 10.50 -0.27 -5.13
CA ALA A 50 9.47 -0.75 -4.21
C ALA A 50 8.07 -0.77 -4.86
N ALA A 51 7.71 0.30 -5.56
CA ALA A 51 6.46 0.37 -6.32
C ALA A 51 6.35 -0.73 -7.39
N ALA A 52 7.46 -1.02 -8.09
CA ALA A 52 7.51 -2.10 -9.06
C ALA A 52 7.31 -3.47 -8.42
N ALA A 53 7.97 -3.73 -7.28
CA ALA A 53 7.82 -4.97 -6.53
C ALA A 53 6.37 -5.19 -6.07
N VAL A 54 5.71 -4.15 -5.55
CA VAL A 54 4.30 -4.22 -5.12
C VAL A 54 3.38 -4.54 -6.29
N HIS A 55 3.56 -3.89 -7.44
CA HIS A 55 2.79 -4.21 -8.64
C HIS A 55 2.94 -5.68 -9.04
N ASP A 56 4.17 -6.19 -9.09
CA ASP A 56 4.45 -7.55 -9.56
C ASP A 56 3.89 -8.59 -8.56
N GLU A 57 3.95 -8.30 -7.26
CA GLU A 57 3.32 -9.10 -6.22
C GLU A 57 1.79 -9.13 -6.36
N LEU A 58 1.15 -7.97 -6.55
CA LEU A 58 -0.30 -7.89 -6.72
C LEU A 58 -0.77 -8.61 -7.99
N LYS A 59 0.00 -8.51 -9.07
CA LYS A 59 -0.27 -9.24 -10.31
C LYS A 59 -0.17 -10.76 -10.11
N THR A 60 0.87 -11.23 -9.43
CA THR A 60 1.04 -12.65 -9.08
C THR A 60 -0.13 -13.15 -8.23
N ARG A 61 -0.59 -12.35 -7.27
CA ARG A 61 -1.78 -12.70 -6.47
C ARG A 61 -3.05 -12.75 -7.32
N ALA A 62 -3.21 -11.82 -8.26
CA ALA A 62 -4.36 -11.79 -9.16
C ALA A 62 -4.47 -13.05 -10.05
N GLU A 63 -3.35 -13.67 -10.42
CA GLU A 63 -3.33 -14.91 -11.20
C GLU A 63 -3.96 -16.10 -10.46
N THR A 64 -3.94 -16.08 -9.13
CA THR A 64 -4.52 -17.13 -8.28
C THR A 64 -5.89 -16.77 -7.71
N ALA A 65 -6.35 -15.53 -7.91
CA ALA A 65 -7.66 -15.05 -7.48
C ALA A 65 -8.76 -15.35 -8.51
N SER A 66 -10.01 -15.38 -8.05
CA SER A 66 -11.19 -15.61 -8.89
C SER A 66 -12.25 -14.54 -8.68
N GLY A 67 -13.15 -14.40 -9.67
CA GLY A 67 -14.23 -13.41 -9.66
C GLY A 67 -13.72 -11.98 -9.52
N ASP A 68 -14.51 -11.14 -8.84
CA ASP A 68 -14.23 -9.72 -8.67
C ASP A 68 -12.91 -9.44 -7.92
N GLY A 69 -12.46 -10.38 -7.08
CA GLY A 69 -11.19 -10.24 -6.36
C GLY A 69 -9.98 -10.11 -7.29
N LYS A 70 -10.02 -10.77 -8.46
CA LYS A 70 -8.97 -10.64 -9.47
C LYS A 70 -8.94 -9.22 -10.06
N ALA A 71 -10.11 -8.69 -10.45
CA ALA A 71 -10.22 -7.35 -11.03
C ALA A 71 -9.76 -6.27 -10.05
N VAL A 72 -10.08 -6.41 -8.76
CA VAL A 72 -9.61 -5.49 -7.70
C VAL A 72 -8.09 -5.52 -7.58
N LEU A 73 -7.47 -6.71 -7.59
CA LEU A 73 -6.01 -6.85 -7.50
C LEU A 73 -5.30 -6.27 -8.73
N GLU A 74 -5.83 -6.50 -9.94
CA GLU A 74 -5.28 -5.94 -11.18
C GLU A 74 -5.37 -4.42 -11.21
N ALA A 75 -6.51 -3.84 -10.83
CA ALA A 75 -6.67 -2.39 -10.71
C ALA A 75 -5.69 -1.81 -9.67
N THR A 76 -5.51 -2.48 -8.53
CA THR A 76 -4.58 -2.04 -7.49
C THR A 76 -3.13 -2.13 -7.92
N ALA A 77 -2.77 -3.14 -8.72
CA ALA A 77 -1.43 -3.23 -9.30
C ALA A 77 -1.13 -2.02 -10.20
N LEU A 78 -2.10 -1.58 -11.02
CA LEU A 78 -1.95 -0.39 -11.86
C LEU A 78 -1.74 0.88 -11.02
N MET A 79 -2.48 1.04 -9.92
CA MET A 79 -2.30 2.17 -8.99
C MET A 79 -0.90 2.20 -8.38
N ALA A 80 -0.31 1.03 -8.07
CA ALA A 80 1.04 0.95 -7.51
C ALA A 80 2.13 1.50 -8.46
N LYS A 81 1.92 1.44 -9.78
CA LYS A 81 2.83 2.02 -10.80
C LYS A 81 2.32 3.36 -11.36
N ASP A 82 1.36 4.01 -10.70
CA ASP A 82 0.83 5.28 -11.19
C ASP A 82 1.92 6.36 -11.29
N THR A 83 2.10 6.89 -12.50
CA THR A 83 3.21 7.82 -12.76
C THR A 83 2.99 9.19 -12.14
N MET A 84 1.74 9.62 -11.91
CA MET A 84 1.45 10.90 -11.26
C MET A 84 1.77 10.81 -9.77
N LEU A 85 1.35 9.72 -9.11
CA LEU A 85 1.67 9.44 -7.72
C LEU A 85 3.18 9.40 -7.47
N LEU A 86 3.92 8.64 -8.30
CA LEU A 86 5.37 8.51 -8.15
C LEU A 86 6.12 9.82 -8.44
N LYS A 87 5.64 10.64 -9.37
CA LYS A 87 6.21 11.98 -9.64
C LYS A 87 5.97 12.94 -8.48
N ASN A 88 4.77 12.91 -7.88
CA ASN A 88 4.45 13.73 -6.72
C ASN A 88 5.32 13.37 -5.52
N ALA A 89 5.48 12.07 -5.23
CA ALA A 89 6.37 11.59 -4.18
C ALA A 89 7.84 11.98 -4.47
N ALA A 90 8.32 11.79 -5.70
CA ALA A 90 9.69 12.19 -6.08
C ALA A 90 9.95 13.70 -5.88
N LYS A 91 8.95 14.56 -6.13
CA LYS A 91 9.05 16.00 -5.86
C LYS A 91 9.20 16.31 -4.37
N LEU A 92 8.51 15.55 -3.50
CA LEU A 92 8.63 15.69 -2.04
C LEU A 92 9.99 15.19 -1.53
N ILE A 93 10.51 14.10 -2.12
CA ILE A 93 11.85 13.59 -1.83
C ILE A 93 12.91 14.64 -2.22
N GLY A 94 12.79 15.25 -3.41
CA GLY A 94 13.68 16.33 -3.85
C GLY A 94 13.64 17.59 -2.95
N ARG A 95 12.62 17.73 -2.10
CA ARG A 95 12.53 18.78 -1.06
C ARG A 95 13.13 18.35 0.29
N GLY A 96 13.69 17.15 0.39
CA GLY A 96 14.31 16.60 1.59
C GLY A 96 13.41 15.71 2.44
N THR A 97 12.24 15.30 1.95
CA THR A 97 11.33 14.38 2.67
C THR A 97 11.80 12.93 2.51
N SER A 98 11.61 12.08 3.54
CA SER A 98 11.89 10.64 3.39
C SER A 98 10.98 10.01 2.34
N ALA A 99 11.41 8.90 1.73
CA ALA A 99 10.61 8.22 0.70
C ALA A 99 9.26 7.72 1.24
N GLN A 100 9.26 7.23 2.47
CA GLN A 100 8.10 6.71 3.19
C GLN A 100 7.08 7.83 3.44
N ARG A 101 7.55 8.97 3.94
CA ARG A 101 6.70 10.13 4.19
C ARG A 101 6.19 10.75 2.89
N ALA A 102 7.06 10.85 1.87
CA ALA A 102 6.71 11.40 0.57
C ALA A 102 5.61 10.60 -0.13
N ILE A 103 5.66 9.27 -0.13
CA ILE A 103 4.61 8.45 -0.75
C ILE A 103 3.30 8.51 0.03
N TRP A 104 3.37 8.59 1.37
CA TRP A 104 2.19 8.76 2.23
C TRP A 104 1.46 10.07 1.93
N GLU A 105 2.19 11.19 1.91
CA GLU A 105 1.61 12.51 1.60
C GLU A 105 1.12 12.60 0.16
N ALA A 106 1.85 12.03 -0.80
CA ALA A 106 1.42 11.98 -2.18
C ALA A 106 0.11 11.18 -2.34
N GLY A 107 -0.03 10.04 -1.66
CA GLY A 107 -1.25 9.23 -1.68
C GLY A 107 -2.45 9.93 -1.03
N ALA A 108 -2.23 10.64 0.08
CA ALA A 108 -3.28 11.42 0.74
C ALA A 108 -3.76 12.63 -0.08
N SER A 109 -2.95 13.08 -1.05
CA SER A 109 -3.26 14.22 -1.91
C SER A 109 -4.01 13.85 -3.20
N VAL A 110 -4.16 12.55 -3.49
CA VAL A 110 -4.94 12.07 -4.65
C VAL A 110 -6.39 11.91 -4.20
N SER A 111 -7.22 12.91 -4.53
CA SER A 111 -8.68 12.92 -4.33
C SER A 111 -9.43 12.81 -5.65
#